data_AF-A0A3C1YZF4-F1
#
_entry.id   AF-A0A3C1YZF4-F1
#
_cell.length_a   1.000
_cell.length_b   1.000
_cell.length_c   1.000
_cell.angle_alpha   90.00
_cell.angle_beta   90.00
_cell.angle_gamma   90.00
#
_symmetry.space_group_name_H-M   'P 1'
#
loop_
_entity.id
_entity.type
_entity.pdbx_description
1 polymer ?
#
loop_
_entity_poly.entity_id
_entity_poly.type
_entity_poly.pdbx_seq_one_letter_code
_entity_poly.pdbx_strand_id
1 'polypeptide(L)'
;VVNRVVKDVQAQTGGRVGVAIVGAKGEEPLGQAIADQIKTRTVVCSGQTTVRELMALVKRCQLFLTNDTGPMHVAAAFKVPLVAVFGPTDWQTTSP
;
A
#
# COMPACT_ATOMS: atom_id res chain seq x y z
N VAL A 1 -8.45 -8.30 3.98
CA VAL A 1 -8.81 -7.19 3.05
C VAL A 1 -8.11 -7.34 1.69
N VAL A 2 -6.77 -7.37 1.63
CA VAL A 2 -6.00 -7.41 0.37
C VAL A 2 -6.47 -8.49 -0.61
N ASN A 3 -6.62 -9.74 -0.19
CA ASN A 3 -7.07 -10.82 -1.08
C ASN A 3 -8.45 -10.56 -1.72
N ARG A 4 -9.36 -9.89 -1.00
CA ARG A 4 -10.67 -9.51 -1.54
C ARG A 4 -10.51 -8.41 -2.59
N VAL A 5 -9.76 -7.36 -2.27
CA VAL A 5 -9.47 -6.25 -3.20
C VAL A 5 -8.80 -6.77 -4.47
N VAL A 6 -7.80 -7.64 -4.35
CA VAL A 6 -7.13 -8.28 -5.50
C VAL A 6 -8.14 -9.02 -6.36
N LYS A 7 -9.01 -9.85 -5.76
CA LYS A 7 -10.04 -10.60 -6.49
C LYS A 7 -11.01 -9.68 -7.22
N ASP A 8 -11.46 -8.61 -6.57
CA ASP A 8 -12.43 -7.68 -7.14
C ASP A 8 -11.82 -6.89 -8.30
N VAL A 9 -10.58 -6.40 -8.14
CA VAL A 9 -9.85 -5.70 -9.21
C VAL A 9 -9.57 -6.64 -10.40
N GLN A 10 -9.18 -7.89 -10.14
CA GLN A 10 -8.98 -8.89 -11.19
C GLN A 10 -10.28 -9.17 -11.95
N ALA A 11 -11.41 -9.29 -11.25
CA ALA A 11 -12.71 -9.52 -11.88
C ALA A 11 -13.17 -8.33 -12.74
N GLN A 12 -12.89 -7.10 -12.32
CA GLN A 12 -13.28 -5.89 -13.06
C GLN A 12 -12.36 -5.59 -14.25
N THR A 13 -11.06 -5.83 -14.12
CA THR A 13 -10.07 -5.46 -15.14
C THR A 13 -9.66 -6.59 -16.07
N GLY A 14 -9.88 -7.85 -15.68
CA GLY A 14 -9.33 -9.03 -16.36
C GLY A 14 -7.80 -9.15 -16.28
N GLY A 15 -7.13 -8.22 -15.58
CA GLY A 15 -5.68 -8.13 -15.52
C GLY A 15 -5.06 -8.91 -14.36
N ARG A 16 -3.73 -9.09 -14.41
CA ARG A 16 -2.96 -9.59 -13.27
C ARG A 16 -2.70 -8.45 -12.29
N VAL A 17 -2.89 -8.71 -11.00
CA VAL A 17 -2.63 -7.75 -9.92
C VAL A 17 -1.43 -8.24 -9.12
N GLY A 18 -0.40 -7.39 -9.03
CA GLY A 18 0.73 -7.57 -8.13
C GLY A 18 0.58 -6.69 -6.89
N VAL A 19 1.15 -7.11 -5.76
CA VAL A 19 1.15 -6.34 -4.51
C VAL A 19 2.59 -5.99 -4.14
N ALA A 20 2.80 -4.74 -3.74
CA ALA A 20 4.04 -4.31 -3.09
C ALA A 20 3.70 -3.87 -1.66
N ILE A 21 4.41 -4.42 -0.68
CA ILE A 21 4.29 -4.05 0.73
C ILE A 21 5.42 -3.08 1.05
N VAL A 22 5.06 -1.91 1.57
CA VAL A 22 6.02 -0.88 2.00
C VAL A 22 5.99 -0.76 3.52
N GLY A 23 7.12 -0.35 4.08
CA GLY A 23 7.29 -0.19 5.52
C GLY A 23 8.68 0.39 5.82
N ALA A 24 8.87 0.85 7.03
CA ALA A 24 10.14 1.35 7.52
C ALA A 24 11.14 0.21 7.78
N LYS A 25 12.39 0.60 8.04
CA LYS A 25 13.43 -0.32 8.51
C LYS A 25 13.01 -0.91 9.87
N GLY A 26 13.14 -2.22 10.03
CA GLY A 26 12.66 -2.96 11.21
C GLY A 26 11.27 -3.57 11.06
N GLU A 27 10.51 -3.20 10.02
CA GLU A 27 9.18 -3.75 9.72
C GLU A 27 9.22 -4.90 8.70
N GLU A 28 10.42 -5.37 8.32
CA GLU A 28 10.60 -6.48 7.37
C GLU A 28 9.88 -7.76 7.81
N PRO A 29 9.95 -8.19 9.09
CA PRO A 29 9.23 -9.39 9.54
C PRO A 29 7.71 -9.24 9.45
N LEU A 30 7.19 -8.05 9.75
CA LEU A 30 5.77 -7.75 9.63
C LEU A 30 5.33 -7.77 8.16
N GLY A 31 6.11 -7.13 7.28
CA GLY A 31 5.86 -7.13 5.84
C GLY A 31 5.84 -8.54 5.25
N GLN A 32 6.76 -9.40 5.68
CA GLN A 32 6.79 -10.81 5.26
C GLN A 32 5.57 -11.59 5.79
N ALA A 33 5.22 -11.44 7.07
CA ALA A 33 4.06 -12.11 7.65
C ALA A 33 2.73 -11.72 6.95
N ILE A 34 2.63 -10.49 6.44
CA ILE A 34 1.51 -10.04 5.61
C ILE A 34 1.58 -10.67 4.21
N ALA A 35 2.76 -10.69 3.58
CA ALA A 35 2.97 -11.27 2.26
C ALA A 35 2.58 -12.75 2.20
N ASP A 36 2.92 -13.52 3.24
CA ASP A 36 2.62 -14.96 3.33
C ASP A 36 1.12 -15.27 3.32
N GLN A 37 0.27 -14.29 3.63
CA GLN A 37 -1.18 -14.41 3.63
C GLN A 37 -1.82 -13.95 2.31
N ILE A 38 -1.06 -13.37 1.38
CA ILE A 38 -1.56 -12.82 0.12
C ILE A 38 -1.38 -13.85 -1.01
N LYS A 39 -2.46 -14.17 -1.72
CA LYS A 39 -2.50 -15.26 -2.72
C LYS A 39 -2.09 -14.82 -4.13
N THR A 40 -1.47 -13.66 -4.28
CA THR A 40 -0.96 -13.16 -5.56
C THR A 40 0.51 -12.81 -5.44
N ARG A 41 1.16 -12.54 -6.58
CA ARG A 41 2.56 -12.12 -6.62
C ARG A 41 2.76 -10.88 -5.74
N THR A 42 3.54 -11.05 -4.67
CA THR A 42 3.77 -10.03 -3.67
C THR A 42 5.27 -9.79 -3.52
N VAL A 43 5.67 -8.52 -3.39
CA VAL A 43 7.05 -8.12 -3.06
C VAL A 43 7.05 -7.34 -1.76
N VAL A 44 7.98 -7.66 -0.86
CA VAL A 44 8.18 -6.92 0.40
C VAL A 44 9.31 -5.93 0.18
N CYS A 45 9.00 -4.64 0.29
CA CYS A 45 9.92 -3.51 0.15
C CYS A 45 10.15 -2.78 1.49
N SER A 46 9.58 -3.28 2.59
CA SER A 46 9.83 -2.75 3.94
C SER A 46 11.33 -2.68 4.23
N GLY A 47 11.80 -1.53 4.73
CA GLY A 47 13.22 -1.29 5.02
C GLY A 47 14.17 -1.27 3.81
N GLN A 48 13.65 -1.49 2.60
CA GLN A 48 14.43 -1.63 1.37
C GLN A 48 14.31 -0.42 0.42
N THR A 49 13.67 0.66 0.88
CA THR A 49 13.49 1.88 0.07
C THR A 49 13.95 3.10 0.84
N THR A 50 14.64 3.99 0.14
CA THR A 50 14.74 5.40 0.54
C THR A 50 13.38 6.08 0.38
N VAL A 51 13.18 7.25 1.00
CA VAL A 51 11.95 8.03 0.82
C VAL A 51 11.69 8.35 -0.66
N ARG A 52 12.74 8.60 -1.45
CA ARG A 52 12.61 8.88 -2.89
C ARG A 52 12.15 7.65 -3.68
N GLU A 53 12.69 6.48 -3.36
CA GLU A 53 12.29 5.23 -4.01
C GLU A 53 10.86 4.83 -3.61
N LEU A 54 10.48 5.04 -2.35
CA LEU A 54 9.10 4.90 -1.90
C LEU A 54 8.15 5.79 -2.72
N MET A 55 8.47 7.08 -2.86
CA MET A 55 7.68 7.99 -3.69
C MET A 55 7.55 7.50 -5.14
N ALA A 56 8.65 7.02 -5.73
CA ALA A 56 8.66 6.49 -7.08
C ALA A 56 7.82 5.20 -7.21
N LEU A 57 7.84 4.33 -6.21
CA LEU A 57 7.02 3.12 -6.14
C LEU A 57 5.54 3.48 -6.03
N VAL A 58 5.17 4.35 -5.09
CA VAL A 58 3.80 4.81 -4.86
C VAL A 58 3.22 5.44 -6.12
N LYS A 59 3.97 6.32 -6.81
CA LYS A 59 3.53 6.96 -8.05
C LYS A 59 3.12 5.96 -9.16
N ARG A 60 3.65 4.74 -9.13
CA ARG A 60 3.37 3.69 -10.13
C ARG A 60 2.22 2.76 -9.72
N CYS A 61 1.70 2.89 -8.50
CA CYS A 61 0.57 2.09 -8.03
C CYS A 61 -0.74 2.54 -8.70
N GLN A 62 -1.60 1.58 -9.00
CA GLN A 62 -2.98 1.85 -9.48
C GLN A 62 -3.96 2.05 -8.31
N LEU A 63 -3.59 1.58 -7.12
CA LEU A 63 -4.29 1.72 -5.87
C LEU A 63 -3.27 1.66 -4.74
N PHE A 64 -3.40 2.53 -3.74
CA PHE A 64 -2.61 2.50 -2.52
C PHE A 64 -3.51 2.26 -1.31
N LEU A 65 -3.25 1.19 -0.55
CA LEU A 65 -3.96 0.86 0.69
C LEU A 65 -3.02 1.12 1.86
N THR A 66 -3.43 1.94 2.80
CA THR A 66 -2.55 2.37 3.91
C THR A 66 -3.36 2.72 5.16
N ASN A 67 -2.67 2.80 6.29
CA ASN A 67 -3.15 3.45 7.51
C ASN A 67 -2.75 4.94 7.51
N ASP A 68 -3.18 5.68 8.52
CA ASP A 68 -2.83 7.10 8.72
C ASP A 68 -1.32 7.27 8.97
N THR A 69 -0.55 7.45 7.89
CA THR A 69 0.93 7.52 7.90
C THR A 69 1.45 8.41 6.76
N GLY A 70 2.70 8.86 6.83
CA GLY A 70 3.33 9.70 5.79
C GLY A 70 3.14 9.23 4.34
N PRO A 71 3.30 7.92 4.00
CA PRO A 71 3.04 7.40 2.66
C PRO A 71 1.62 7.68 2.12
N MET A 72 0.61 7.84 2.99
CA MET A 72 -0.74 8.23 2.61
C MET A 72 -0.78 9.57 1.88
N HIS A 73 -0.11 10.59 2.42
CA HIS A 73 -0.04 11.92 1.81
C HIS A 73 0.75 11.90 0.49
N VAL A 74 1.78 11.06 0.40
CA VAL A 74 2.55 10.87 -0.84
C VAL A 74 1.65 10.33 -1.96
N ALA A 75 0.82 9.33 -1.67
CA ALA A 75 -0.12 8.77 -2.63
C ALA A 75 -1.12 9.84 -3.11
N ALA A 76 -1.68 10.62 -2.18
CA ALA A 76 -2.59 11.71 -2.50
C ALA A 76 -1.95 12.80 -3.38
N ALA A 77 -0.71 13.21 -3.06
CA ALA A 77 0.03 14.20 -3.84
C ALA A 77 0.27 13.75 -5.30
N PHE A 78 0.50 12.45 -5.51
CA PHE A 78 0.60 11.88 -6.87
C PHE A 78 -0.75 11.54 -7.51
N LYS A 79 -1.87 11.83 -6.84
CA LYS A 79 -3.24 11.48 -7.28
C LYS A 79 -3.42 9.99 -7.55
N VAL A 80 -2.70 9.16 -6.79
CA VAL A 80 -2.88 7.72 -6.80
C VAL A 80 -4.18 7.40 -6.07
N PRO A 81 -5.10 6.59 -6.63
CA PRO A 81 -6.29 6.16 -5.92
C PRO A 81 -5.92 5.56 -4.56
N LEU A 82 -6.56 6.05 -3.49
CA LEU A 82 -6.12 5.81 -2.12
C LEU A 82 -7.28 5.27 -1.27
N VAL A 83 -6.99 4.24 -0.48
CA VAL A 83 -7.85 3.79 0.62
C VAL A 83 -7.04 3.91 1.90
N ALA A 84 -7.44 4.84 2.76
CA ALA A 84 -6.81 5.07 4.05
C ALA A 84 -7.72 4.52 5.17
N VAL A 85 -7.15 3.69 6.05
CA VAL A 85 -7.84 3.16 7.23
C VAL A 85 -7.42 3.97 8.45
N PHE A 86 -8.34 4.80 8.95
CA PHE A 86 -8.16 5.58 10.17
C PHE A 86 -8.66 4.79 11.38
N GLY A 87 -7.90 4.85 12.47
CA GLY A 87 -8.25 4.25 13.75
C GLY A 87 -8.74 5.32 14.73
N PRO A 88 -8.00 5.58 15.82
CA PRO A 88 -8.41 6.57 16.82
C PRO A 88 -8.11 8.02 16.42
N THR A 89 -7.32 8.25 15.37
CA THR A 89 -7.01 9.60 14.86
C THR A 89 -8.22 10.20 14.15
N ASP A 90 -8.43 11.51 14.34
CA ASP A 90 -9.46 12.25 13.62
C ASP A 90 -9.06 12.49 12.16
N TRP A 91 -9.74 11.76 11.27
CA TRP A 91 -9.55 11.84 9.82
C TRP A 91 -9.88 13.23 9.26
N GLN A 92 -10.73 14.04 9.91
CA GLN A 92 -11.03 15.40 9.44
C GLN A 92 -9.82 16.33 9.53
N THR A 93 -8.87 15.99 10.40
CA THR A 93 -7.67 16.79 10.65
C THR A 93 -6.48 16.30 9.83
N THR A 94 -6.33 14.98 9.65
CA THR A 94 -5.13 14.36 9.05
C THR A 94 -5.36 13.68 7.70
N SER A 95 -6.59 13.67 7.17
CA SER A 95 -6.81 13.18 5.81
C SER A 95 -6.02 14.01 4.79
N PRO A 96 -5.57 13.41 3.68
CA PRO A 96 -4.88 14.14 2.62
C PRO A 96 -5.70 15.26 1.98
#